data_AF-A0A535BD77-F1
#
_entry.id   AF-A0A535BD77-F1
#
_cell.length_a   1.000
_cell.length_b   1.000
_cell.length_c   1.000
_cell.angle_alpha   90.00
_cell.angle_beta   90.00
_cell.angle_gamma   90.00
#
_symmetry.space_group_name_H-M   'P 1'
#
loop_
_entity.id
_entity.type
_entity.pdbx_description
1 polymer ?
#
loop_
_entity_poly.entity_id
_entity_poly.type
_entity_poly.pdbx_seq_one_letter_code
_entity_poly.pdbx_strand_id
1 'polypeptide(L)'
;MRFSASVPKANLSEFMRQFNISYTGYYNRRHRRSGHLYQGRFKAVVVDKDSYLLELSRYVHLNPIRIKAKALRPDRERIREISQYRWSSLPGYLEGKRKASWITYEVVLGYVGGSRQKYAGFVHDAIR
;
A
#
# COMPACT_ATOMS: atom_id res chain seq x y z
N MET A 1 9.18 1.03 1.54
CA MET A 1 7.90 1.40 0.90
C MET A 1 7.31 0.14 0.27
N ARG A 2 6.00 -0.09 0.36
CA ARG A 2 5.31 -1.24 -0.27
C ARG A 2 4.07 -0.74 -1.00
N PHE A 3 3.86 -1.18 -2.24
CA PHE A 3 2.71 -0.82 -3.06
C PHE A 3 2.39 -1.98 -4.02
N SER A 4 1.16 -2.01 -4.52
CA SER A 4 0.73 -2.87 -5.62
C SER A 4 0.41 -1.99 -6.82
N ALA A 5 0.87 -2.37 -8.02
CA ALA A 5 0.63 -1.63 -9.25
C ALA A 5 0.35 -2.61 -10.40
N SER A 6 -0.56 -2.23 -11.28
CA SER A 6 -0.76 -2.89 -12.57
C SER A 6 -0.08 -2.05 -13.65
N VAL A 7 0.74 -2.69 -14.49
CA VAL A 7 1.45 -2.03 -15.59
C VAL A 7 1.00 -2.64 -16.92
N PRO A 8 0.68 -1.82 -17.94
CA PRO A 8 0.20 -2.33 -19.24
C PRO A 8 1.31 -3.00 -20.08
N LYS A 9 2.58 -2.73 -19.76
CA LYS A 9 3.76 -3.31 -20.41
C LYS A 9 4.70 -3.88 -19.35
N ALA A 10 5.50 -4.88 -19.73
CA ALA A 10 6.52 -5.49 -18.85
C ALA A 10 7.76 -4.59 -18.65
N ASN A 11 7.56 -3.29 -18.37
CA ASN A 11 8.61 -2.28 -18.25
C ASN A 11 8.77 -1.71 -16.82
N LEU A 12 8.25 -2.42 -15.81
CA LEU A 12 8.29 -1.98 -14.42
C LEU A 12 9.72 -1.73 -13.92
N SER A 13 10.69 -2.55 -14.35
CA SER A 13 12.09 -2.40 -13.96
C SER A 13 12.70 -1.08 -14.42
N GLU A 14 12.43 -0.69 -15.67
CA GLU A 14 12.91 0.58 -16.25
C GLU A 14 12.26 1.77 -15.55
N PHE A 15 10.94 1.69 -15.32
CA PHE A 15 10.21 2.70 -14.57
C PHE A 15 10.78 2.88 -13.16
N MET A 16 10.97 1.78 -12.41
CA MET A 16 11.50 1.81 -11.05
C MET A 16 12.93 2.31 -11.01
N ARG A 17 13.77 1.98 -12.02
CA ARG A 17 15.13 2.53 -12.14
C ARG A 17 15.07 4.06 -12.26
N GLN A 18 14.29 4.57 -13.20
CA GLN A 18 14.18 6.01 -13.43
C GLN A 18 13.63 6.73 -12.19
N PHE A 19 12.54 6.21 -11.62
CA PHE A 19 11.92 6.77 -10.42
C PHE A 19 12.91 6.86 -9.25
N ASN A 20 13.61 5.77 -8.96
CA ASN A 20 14.55 5.73 -7.84
C ASN A 20 15.73 6.70 -8.03
N ILE A 21 16.28 6.80 -9.24
CA ILE A 21 17.39 7.73 -9.56
C ILE A 21 16.92 9.17 -9.41
N SER A 22 15.83 9.53 -10.08
CA SER A 22 15.32 10.91 -10.06
C SER A 22 14.92 11.35 -8.65
N TYR A 23 14.23 10.50 -7.89
CA TYR A 23 13.82 10.84 -6.53
C TYR A 23 15.01 10.91 -5.56
N THR A 24 15.99 10.01 -5.68
CA THR A 24 17.22 10.05 -4.86
C THR A 24 17.99 11.35 -5.11
N GLY A 25 18.18 11.72 -6.38
CA GLY A 25 18.86 12.97 -6.75
C GLY A 25 18.14 14.21 -6.21
N TYR A 26 16.81 14.27 -6.39
CA TYR A 26 15.98 15.34 -5.84
C TYR A 26 16.08 15.43 -4.32
N TYR A 27 15.90 14.32 -3.61
CA TYR A 27 15.90 14.28 -2.15
C TYR A 27 17.27 14.70 -1.58
N ASN A 28 18.35 14.14 -2.13
CA ASN A 28 19.71 14.47 -1.73
C ASN A 28 20.03 15.96 -1.92
N ARG A 29 19.64 16.54 -3.07
CA ARG A 29 19.80 17.98 -3.34
C ARG A 29 18.99 18.83 -2.37
N ARG A 30 17.73 18.45 -2.11
CA ARG A 30 16.84 19.18 -1.19
C ARG A 30 17.34 19.16 0.25
N HIS A 31 17.89 18.05 0.71
CA HIS A 31 18.29 17.84 2.10
C HIS A 31 19.80 17.96 2.34
N ARG A 32 20.58 18.40 1.33
CA ARG A 32 22.05 18.53 1.39
C ARG A 32 22.73 17.22 1.84
N ARG A 33 22.24 16.08 1.36
CA ARG A 33 22.80 14.75 1.63
C ARG A 33 23.48 14.20 0.38
N SER A 34 24.35 13.21 0.57
CA SER A 34 24.96 12.42 -0.49
C SER A 34 24.82 10.92 -0.18
N GLY A 35 24.99 10.07 -1.19
CA GLY A 35 24.90 8.61 -1.06
C GLY A 35 23.50 8.04 -1.34
N HIS A 36 23.35 6.75 -1.04
CA HIS A 36 22.14 5.98 -1.35
C HIS A 36 20.98 6.34 -0.41
N LEU A 37 19.80 6.64 -1.00
CA LEU A 37 18.57 6.87 -0.25
C LEU A 37 17.82 5.56 0.06
N TYR A 38 17.79 4.65 -0.91
CA TYR A 38 17.11 3.36 -0.80
C TYR A 38 18.08 2.25 -0.43
N GLN A 39 17.60 1.29 0.37
CA GLN A 39 18.36 0.11 0.74
C GLN A 39 18.16 -1.00 -0.30
N GLY A 40 19.11 -1.13 -1.22
CA GLY A 40 19.15 -2.21 -2.22
C GLY A 40 18.20 -2.02 -3.41
N ARG A 41 18.04 -3.08 -4.21
CA ARG A 41 17.18 -3.11 -5.39
C ARG A 41 15.71 -3.26 -5.02
N PHE A 42 14.81 -2.71 -5.84
CA PHE A 42 13.38 -2.99 -5.71
C PHE A 42 13.12 -4.49 -5.95
N LYS A 43 12.08 -5.02 -5.31
CA LYS A 43 11.59 -6.38 -5.52
C LYS A 43 10.18 -6.29 -6.10
N ALA A 44 9.91 -7.08 -7.13
CA ALA A 44 8.57 -7.25 -7.70
C ALA A 44 8.19 -8.72 -7.62
N VAL A 45 6.95 -8.98 -7.23
CA VAL A 45 6.35 -10.32 -7.21
C VAL A 45 5.13 -10.25 -8.12
N VAL A 46 5.05 -11.17 -9.07
CA VAL A 46 3.86 -11.31 -9.92
C VAL A 46 2.72 -11.79 -9.03
N VAL A 47 1.60 -11.09 -9.10
CA VAL A 47 0.40 -11.38 -8.33
C VAL A 47 -0.60 -11.97 -9.29
N ASP A 48 -1.00 -13.21 -9.04
CA ASP A 48 -2.09 -13.81 -9.79
C ASP A 48 -3.43 -13.13 -9.45
N LYS A 49 -4.37 -13.16 -10.39
CA LYS A 49 -5.69 -12.50 -10.30
C LYS A 49 -6.67 -13.23 -9.36
N ASP A 50 -6.22 -14.21 -8.59
CA ASP A 50 -7.06 -14.92 -7.63
C ASP A 50 -7.08 -14.20 -6.26
N SER A 51 -7.52 -14.90 -5.21
CA SER A 51 -7.60 -14.42 -3.82
C SER A 51 -6.31 -13.80 -3.26
N TYR A 52 -5.17 -14.02 -3.91
CA TYR A 52 -3.89 -13.44 -3.54
C TYR A 52 -3.88 -11.90 -3.61
N LEU A 53 -4.57 -11.30 -4.58
CA LEU A 53 -4.64 -9.83 -4.67
C LEU A 53 -5.40 -9.21 -3.49
N LEU A 54 -6.48 -9.86 -3.06
CA LEU A 54 -7.26 -9.42 -1.90
C LEU A 54 -6.41 -9.46 -0.62
N GLU A 55 -5.70 -10.56 -0.41
CA GLU A 55 -4.76 -10.73 0.71
C GLU A 55 -3.61 -9.72 0.67
N LEU A 56 -3.04 -9.47 -0.52
CA LEU A 56 -1.98 -8.49 -0.68
C LEU A 56 -2.48 -7.07 -0.36
N SER A 57 -3.69 -6.73 -0.79
CA SER A 57 -4.30 -5.44 -0.47
C SER A 57 -4.41 -5.23 1.04
N ARG A 58 -4.92 -6.24 1.76
CA ARG A 58 -4.97 -6.24 3.23
C ARG A 58 -3.58 -6.14 3.84
N TYR A 59 -2.62 -6.91 3.35
CA TYR A 59 -1.23 -6.85 3.80
C TYR A 59 -0.63 -5.44 3.67
N VAL A 60 -0.83 -4.77 2.53
CA VAL A 60 -0.32 -3.43 2.27
C VAL A 60 -0.91 -2.43 3.27
N HIS A 61 -2.22 -2.47 3.49
CA HIS A 61 -2.92 -1.56 4.38
C HIS A 61 -2.62 -1.77 5.86
N LEU A 62 -2.27 -2.99 6.28
CA LEU A 62 -1.91 -3.30 7.67
C LEU A 62 -0.43 -3.02 7.99
N ASN A 63 0.42 -2.73 6.99
CA ASN A 63 1.83 -2.42 7.22
C ASN A 63 2.09 -1.33 8.28
N PRO A 64 1.31 -0.22 8.36
CA PRO A 64 1.56 0.84 9.34
C PRO A 64 1.47 0.37 10.80
N ILE A 65 0.69 -0.66 11.09
CA ILE A 65 0.48 -1.21 12.45
C ILE A 65 1.22 -2.53 12.70
N ARG A 66 1.86 -3.10 11.68
CA ARG A 66 2.66 -4.34 11.77
C ARG A 66 4.09 -4.13 12.26
N ILE A 67 4.51 -2.88 12.46
CA ILE A 67 5.82 -2.59 13.06
C ILE A 67 5.80 -2.96 14.56
N LYS A 68 6.89 -3.55 15.07
CA LYS A 68 6.97 -4.11 16.45
C LYS A 68 6.41 -3.17 17.52
N ALA A 69 6.73 -1.87 17.44
CA ALA A 69 6.28 -0.86 18.40
C ALA A 69 4.76 -0.60 18.41
N LYS A 70 4.06 -0.89 17.30
CA LYS A 70 2.62 -0.66 17.15
C LYS A 70 1.79 -1.95 17.18
N ALA A 71 2.43 -3.10 16.98
CA ALA A 71 1.78 -4.40 16.97
C ALA A 71 1.21 -4.79 18.35
N LEU A 72 1.79 -4.26 19.45
CA LEU A 72 1.36 -4.53 20.82
C LEU A 72 0.24 -3.60 21.33
N ARG A 73 -0.21 -2.66 20.50
CA ARG A 73 -1.28 -1.72 20.90
C ARG A 73 -2.65 -2.40 20.83
N PRO A 74 -3.63 -1.94 21.62
CA PRO A 74 -5.00 -2.42 21.53
C PRO A 74 -5.57 -2.29 20.11
N ASP A 75 -6.42 -3.24 19.71
CA ASP A 75 -7.00 -3.28 18.36
C ASP A 75 -7.73 -1.99 17.98
N ARG A 76 -8.42 -1.36 18.95
CA ARG A 76 -9.11 -0.08 18.73
C ARG A 76 -8.15 1.02 18.27
N GLU A 77 -6.94 1.09 18.83
CA GLU A 77 -5.93 2.06 18.43
C GLU A 77 -5.34 1.72 17.07
N ARG A 78 -5.09 0.44 16.81
CA ARG A 78 -4.57 -0.05 15.54
C ARG A 78 -5.54 0.24 14.38
N ILE A 79 -6.84 0.02 14.59
CA ILE A 79 -7.91 0.34 13.62
C ILE A 79 -7.99 1.84 13.36
N ARG A 80 -7.88 2.67 14.40
CA ARG A 80 -7.88 4.13 14.26
C ARG A 80 -6.67 4.60 13.45
N GLU A 81 -5.49 4.07 13.74
CA GLU A 81 -4.25 4.40 13.03
C GLU A 81 -4.36 4.13 11.52
N ILE A 82 -4.75 2.91 11.12
CA ILE A 82 -4.82 2.58 9.68
C ILE A 82 -5.89 3.39 8.95
N SER A 83 -7.00 3.73 9.63
CA SER A 83 -8.08 4.55 9.06
C SER A 83 -7.66 6.00 8.86
N GLN A 84 -6.75 6.52 9.70
CA GLN A 84 -6.27 7.90 9.64
C GLN A 84 -4.94 8.05 8.88
N TYR A 85 -4.28 6.94 8.54
CA TYR A 85 -2.97 6.96 7.92
C TYR A 85 -3.02 7.58 6.52
N ARG A 86 -2.60 8.85 6.43
CA ARG A 86 -2.66 9.68 5.21
C ARG A 86 -1.95 9.08 3.99
N TRP A 87 -1.00 8.16 4.20
CA TRP A 87 -0.13 7.60 3.17
C TRP A 87 -0.60 6.21 2.74
N SER A 88 -1.90 5.91 2.94
CA SER A 88 -2.57 4.70 2.50
C SER A 88 -3.83 5.04 1.70
N SER A 89 -4.16 4.18 0.74
CA SER A 89 -5.43 4.23 0.02
C SER A 89 -6.59 3.56 0.75
N LEU A 90 -6.34 2.97 1.94
CA LEU A 90 -7.35 2.32 2.77
C LEU A 90 -8.61 3.18 3.01
N PRO A 91 -8.52 4.50 3.31
CA PRO A 91 -9.72 5.32 3.50
C PRO A 91 -10.66 5.35 2.28
N GLY A 92 -10.11 5.25 1.07
CA GLY A 92 -10.89 5.16 -0.17
C GLY A 92 -11.63 3.82 -0.32
N TYR A 93 -11.08 2.75 0.26
CA TYR A 93 -11.74 1.45 0.33
C TYR A 93 -12.83 1.40 1.42
N LEU A 94 -12.56 2.00 2.59
CA LEU A 94 -13.48 1.95 3.74
C LEU A 94 -14.69 2.87 3.55
N GLU A 95 -14.44 4.15 3.28
CA GLU A 95 -15.49 5.20 3.33
C GLU A 95 -15.84 5.75 1.94
N GLY A 96 -15.06 5.42 0.91
CA GLY A 96 -15.18 6.05 -0.40
C GLY A 96 -14.80 7.53 -0.40
N LYS A 97 -14.29 8.05 0.72
CA LYS A 97 -13.73 9.40 0.84
C LYS A 97 -12.26 9.39 0.43
N ARG A 98 -11.75 10.53 -0.06
CA ARG A 98 -10.35 10.66 -0.51
C ARG A 98 -9.95 9.62 -1.57
N LYS A 99 -10.89 9.27 -2.47
CA LYS A 99 -10.57 8.39 -3.59
C LYS A 99 -9.52 9.06 -4.47
N ALA A 100 -8.44 8.33 -4.71
CA ALA A 100 -7.47 8.71 -5.71
C ALA A 100 -7.97 8.24 -7.09
N SER A 101 -8.01 9.14 -8.06
CA SER A 101 -8.47 8.84 -9.43
C SER A 101 -7.59 7.81 -10.14
N TRP A 102 -6.33 7.66 -9.71
CA TRP A 102 -5.36 6.70 -10.22
C TRP A 102 -5.39 5.34 -9.51
N ILE A 103 -6.42 5.05 -8.70
CA ILE A 103 -6.60 3.75 -8.03
C ILE A 103 -7.90 3.12 -8.48
N THR A 104 -7.81 1.85 -8.92
CA THR A 104 -8.95 1.05 -9.37
C THR A 104 -9.54 0.26 -8.20
N TYR A 105 -10.37 0.91 -7.38
CA TYR A 105 -10.90 0.34 -6.14
C TYR A 105 -11.81 -0.88 -6.39
N GLU A 106 -12.60 -0.80 -7.46
CA GLU A 106 -13.55 -1.81 -7.94
C GLU A 106 -12.92 -3.17 -8.20
N VAL A 107 -11.65 -3.24 -8.62
CA VAL A 107 -10.96 -4.53 -8.82
C VAL A 107 -10.85 -5.29 -7.50
N VAL A 108 -10.34 -4.64 -6.44
CA VAL A 108 -10.17 -5.29 -5.13
C VAL A 108 -11.52 -5.49 -4.43
N LEU A 109 -12.43 -4.51 -4.52
CA LEU A 109 -13.76 -4.64 -3.94
C LEU A 109 -14.56 -5.76 -4.61
N GLY A 110 -14.32 -6.06 -5.89
CA GLY A 110 -14.94 -7.16 -6.63
C GLY A 110 -14.78 -8.53 -5.95
N TYR A 111 -13.61 -8.81 -5.36
CA TYR A 111 -13.36 -10.09 -4.66
C TYR A 111 -14.22 -10.30 -3.41
N VAL A 112 -14.80 -9.22 -2.86
CA VAL A 112 -15.74 -9.27 -1.72
C VAL A 112 -17.17 -8.93 -2.14
N GLY A 113 -17.48 -9.05 -3.45
CA GLY A 113 -18.81 -8.76 -4.00
C GLY A 113 -19.14 -7.27 -4.09
N GLY A 114 -18.14 -6.40 -4.22
CA GLY A 114 -18.29 -4.95 -4.38
C GLY A 114 -18.60 -4.17 -3.10
N SER A 115 -18.74 -4.84 -1.95
CA SER A 115 -19.13 -4.20 -0.69
C SER A 115 -17.93 -3.67 0.08
N ARG A 116 -17.96 -2.37 0.38
CA ARG A 116 -16.99 -1.71 1.27
C ARG A 116 -17.11 -2.22 2.71
N GLN A 117 -18.32 -2.52 3.18
CA GLN A 117 -18.52 -3.10 4.51
C GLN A 117 -17.84 -4.47 4.63
N LYS A 118 -18.01 -5.33 3.62
CA LYS A 118 -17.33 -6.65 3.60
C LYS A 118 -15.82 -6.51 3.55
N TYR A 119 -15.29 -5.57 2.76
CA TYR A 119 -13.86 -5.29 2.74
C TYR A 119 -13.34 -4.77 4.09
N ALA A 120 -14.08 -3.87 4.74
CA ALA A 120 -13.73 -3.36 6.06
C ALA A 120 -13.69 -4.48 7.11
N GLY A 121 -14.68 -5.37 7.10
CA GLY A 121 -14.68 -6.59 7.92
C GLY A 121 -13.44 -7.44 7.69
N PHE A 122 -13.16 -7.79 6.44
CA PHE A 122 -11.99 -8.58 6.05
C PHE A 122 -10.64 -7.98 6.51
N VAL A 123 -10.50 -6.66 6.48
CA VAL A 123 -9.31 -5.96 6.98
C VAL A 123 -9.24 -5.99 8.51
N HIS A 124 -10.35 -5.73 9.20
CA HIS A 124 -10.41 -5.72 10.66
C HIS A 124 -10.23 -7.12 11.28
N ASP A 125 -10.69 -8.17 10.60
CA ASP A 125 -10.56 -9.56 11.04
C ASP A 125 -9.08 -10.00 11.14
N ALA A 126 -8.16 -9.36 10.41
CA ALA A 126 -6.73 -9.63 10.50
C ALA A 126 -6.00 -8.85 11.60
N ILE A 127 -6.73 -8.03 12.36
CA ILE A 127 -6.19 -7.25 13.49
C ILE A 127 -6.43 -8.00 14.81
N ARG A 128 -7.57 -8.70 14.92
CA ARG A 128 -7.90 -9.66 15.99
C ARG A 128 -6.96 -10.86 15.98
#